data_AF-A0A803PSS2-F1
#
_entry.id   AF-A0A803PSS2-F1
#
_cell.length_a   1.000
_cell.length_b   1.000
_cell.length_c   1.000
_cell.angle_alpha   90.00
_cell.angle_beta   90.00
_cell.angle_gamma   90.00
#
_symmetry.space_group_name_H-M   'P 1'
#
loop_
_entity.id
_entity.type
_entity.pdbx_description
1 polymer ?
#
loop_
_entity_poly.entity_id
_entity_poly.type
_entity_poly.pdbx_seq_one_letter_code
_entity_poly.pdbx_strand_id
1 'polypeptide(L)'
;MSVFTRHPVPFKYLGIPICAKRISDAECTGLVQKMTARIKVWSSRNISFAGRVVLINSVLLTVHTYWCQLLILPKKIISEIESVCRNFLWRQGRSEGSGSVAWRSLCKPKAAGGLGFMNTSDWNEAALFKHYSITGEVISAAARNLNTIYGAGFSQEVLQQVKTWLDWRVTSSSLQAIVRRVDRGNTPS
;
A
#
# COMPACT_ATOMS: atom_id res chain seq x y z
N MET A 1 -10.40 -36.38 13.50
CA MET A 1 -9.99 -35.13 14.18
C MET A 1 -8.70 -34.64 13.53
N SER A 2 -8.73 -33.57 12.74
CA SER A 2 -7.51 -33.01 12.14
C SER A 2 -6.68 -32.32 13.23
N VAL A 3 -5.48 -32.84 13.50
CA VAL A 3 -4.52 -32.21 14.41
C VAL A 3 -3.98 -30.95 13.73
N PHE A 4 -4.37 -29.76 14.22
CA PHE A 4 -3.77 -28.50 13.78
C PHE A 4 -2.33 -28.41 14.33
N THR A 5 -1.34 -28.63 13.48
CA THR A 5 0.07 -28.40 13.81
C THR A 5 0.39 -26.90 13.69
N ARG A 6 0.77 -26.27 14.81
CA ARG A 6 1.13 -24.84 14.83
C ARG A 6 2.53 -24.67 14.23
N HIS A 7 2.63 -23.98 13.09
CA HIS A 7 3.92 -23.65 12.51
C HIS A 7 4.62 -22.52 13.29
N PRO A 8 5.94 -22.62 13.53
CA PRO A 8 6.69 -21.53 14.14
C PRO A 8 6.74 -20.32 13.19
N VAL A 9 6.49 -19.13 13.75
CA VAL A 9 6.68 -17.86 13.04
C VAL A 9 8.17 -17.49 13.01
N PRO A 10 8.68 -16.86 11.95
CA PRO A 10 7.98 -16.39 10.75
C PRO A 10 7.81 -17.47 9.67
N PHE A 11 6.64 -17.51 9.03
CA PHE A 11 6.37 -18.38 7.87
C PHE A 11 5.78 -17.55 6.72
N LYS A 12 5.88 -18.04 5.48
CA LYS A 12 5.36 -17.33 4.30
C LYS A 12 3.96 -17.83 3.95
N TYR A 13 3.02 -16.92 3.82
CA TYR A 13 1.68 -17.20 3.31
C TYR A 13 1.39 -16.30 2.11
N LEU A 14 0.98 -16.89 0.98
CA LEU A 14 0.76 -16.17 -0.28
C LEU A 14 1.97 -15.30 -0.72
N GLY A 15 3.17 -15.70 -0.31
CA GLY A 15 4.41 -14.99 -0.62
C GLY A 15 4.67 -13.73 0.21
N ILE A 16 3.89 -13.48 1.27
CA ILE A 16 4.10 -12.47 2.31
C ILE A 16 4.57 -13.17 3.60
N PRO A 17 5.61 -12.67 4.27
CA PRO A 17 6.02 -13.18 5.57
C PRO A 17 4.99 -12.79 6.64
N ILE A 18 4.46 -13.79 7.34
CA ILE A 18 3.61 -13.60 8.51
C ILE A 18 4.50 -13.65 9.74
N CYS A 19 4.55 -12.52 10.46
CA CYS A 19 5.40 -12.34 11.63
C CYS A 19 4.54 -11.91 12.81
N ALA A 20 4.84 -12.42 14.00
CA ALA A 20 4.17 -11.98 15.24
C ALA A 20 4.63 -10.59 15.72
N LYS A 21 5.72 -10.07 15.16
CA LYS A 21 6.32 -8.76 15.47
C LYS A 21 6.29 -7.86 14.23
N ARG A 22 6.67 -6.60 14.40
CA ARG A 22 6.92 -5.66 13.28
C ARG A 22 7.85 -6.31 12.25
N ILE A 23 7.46 -6.23 10.98
CA ILE A 23 8.23 -6.82 9.88
C ILE A 23 9.62 -6.20 9.81
N SER A 24 10.64 -7.06 9.68
CA SER A 24 12.02 -6.64 9.52
C SER A 24 12.29 -6.17 8.08
N ASP A 25 13.28 -5.29 7.91
CA ASP A 25 13.80 -4.92 6.60
C ASP A 25 14.19 -6.16 5.78
N ALA A 26 14.80 -7.16 6.42
CA ALA A 26 15.26 -8.39 5.76
C ALA A 26 14.10 -9.22 5.16
N GLU A 27 12.93 -9.19 5.81
CA GLU A 27 11.74 -9.90 5.36
C GLU A 27 11.07 -9.18 4.19
N CYS A 28 11.18 -7.85 4.16
CA CYS A 28 10.71 -7.00 3.08
C CYS A 28 11.62 -7.01 1.84
N THR A 29 12.89 -7.42 1.97
CA THR A 29 13.81 -7.54 0.82
C THR A 29 13.24 -8.40 -0.30
N GLY A 30 12.45 -9.43 0.03
CA GLY A 30 11.76 -10.27 -0.96
C GLY A 30 10.80 -9.50 -1.87
N LEU A 31 10.19 -8.41 -1.39
CA LEU A 31 9.36 -7.51 -2.21
C LEU A 31 10.21 -6.78 -3.26
N VAL A 32 11.30 -6.15 -2.81
CA VAL A 32 12.22 -5.39 -3.68
C VAL A 32 12.83 -6.30 -4.73
N GLN A 33 13.22 -7.52 -4.34
CA GLN A 33 13.75 -8.53 -5.27
C GLN A 33 12.73 -8.95 -6.33
N LYS A 34 11.46 -9.18 -5.95
CA LYS A 34 10.38 -9.49 -6.91
C LYS A 34 10.18 -8.37 -7.94
N MET A 35 10.19 -7.11 -7.48
CA MET A 35 10.07 -5.95 -8.38
C MET A 35 11.29 -5.84 -9.31
N THR A 36 12.49 -6.00 -8.76
CA THR A 36 13.75 -5.95 -9.50
C THR A 36 13.84 -7.05 -10.55
N ALA A 37 13.39 -8.27 -10.24
CA ALA A 37 13.35 -9.38 -11.19
C ALA A 37 12.45 -9.08 -12.39
N ARG A 38 11.26 -8.49 -12.16
CA ARG A 38 10.37 -8.07 -13.24
C ARG A 38 10.99 -6.97 -14.10
N ILE A 39 11.61 -5.98 -13.46
CA ILE A 39 12.32 -4.91 -14.14
C ILE A 39 13.43 -5.47 -15.03
N LYS A 40 14.27 -6.38 -14.53
CA LYS A 40 15.35 -7.00 -15.32
C LYS A 40 14.84 -7.63 -16.62
N VAL A 41 13.69 -8.31 -16.57
CA VAL A 41 13.06 -8.92 -17.75
C VAL A 41 12.50 -7.87 -18.73
N TRP A 42 11.99 -6.75 -18.23
CA TRP A 42 11.50 -5.67 -19.08
C TRP A 42 12.62 -4.79 -19.64
N SER A 43 13.70 -4.63 -18.88
CA SER A 43 14.90 -3.88 -19.24
C SER A 43 15.66 -4.49 -20.41
N SER A 44 15.53 -5.79 -20.66
CA SER A 44 16.09 -6.43 -21.86
C SER A 44 15.26 -6.14 -23.13
N ARG A 45 14.09 -5.52 -23.00
CA ARG A 45 13.22 -5.14 -24.10
C ARG A 45 13.33 -3.63 -24.32
N ASN A 46 13.28 -3.19 -25.58
CA ASN A 46 13.24 -1.76 -25.93
C ASN A 46 11.84 -1.20 -25.66
N ILE A 47 11.57 -0.78 -24.42
CA ILE A 47 10.28 -0.24 -24.01
C ILE A 47 10.33 1.30 -24.03
N SER A 48 9.31 1.90 -24.65
CA SER A 48 9.16 3.36 -24.68
C SER A 48 9.03 3.96 -23.28
N PHE A 49 9.34 5.24 -23.12
CA PHE A 49 9.16 5.94 -21.85
C PHE A 49 7.72 5.84 -21.33
N ALA A 50 6.74 6.09 -22.20
CA ALA A 50 5.32 5.94 -21.87
C ALA A 50 4.96 4.51 -21.45
N GLY A 51 5.50 3.49 -22.13
CA GLY A 51 5.30 2.09 -21.76
C GLY A 51 5.85 1.77 -20.36
N ARG A 52 7.01 2.34 -20.00
CA ARG A 52 7.59 2.19 -18.65
C ARG A 52 6.70 2.81 -17.57
N VAL A 53 6.14 4.00 -17.82
CA VAL A 53 5.16 4.65 -16.91
C VAL A 53 3.95 3.74 -16.67
N VAL A 54 3.41 3.14 -17.73
CA VAL A 54 2.27 2.23 -17.63
C VAL A 54 2.63 0.99 -16.81
N LEU A 55 3.78 0.35 -17.08
CA LEU A 55 4.24 -0.84 -16.35
C LEU A 55 4.49 -0.57 -14.86
N ILE A 56 5.03 0.60 -14.53
CA ILE A 56 5.20 1.01 -13.13
C ILE A 56 3.84 1.04 -12.44
N ASN A 57 2.86 1.73 -13.03
CA ASN A 57 1.54 1.87 -12.44
C ASN A 57 0.74 0.56 -12.36
N SER A 58 0.70 -0.20 -13.45
CA SER A 58 -0.17 -1.38 -13.53
C SER A 58 0.43 -2.61 -12.85
N VAL A 59 1.76 -2.72 -12.77
CA VAL A 59 2.42 -3.94 -12.28
C VAL A 59 3.29 -3.71 -11.04
N LEU A 60 4.13 -2.68 -11.01
CA LEU A 60 5.05 -2.49 -9.87
C LEU A 60 4.31 -1.93 -8.65
N LEU A 61 3.53 -0.86 -8.84
CA LEU A 61 2.77 -0.25 -7.75
C LEU A 61 1.64 -1.15 -7.24
N THR A 62 1.08 -2.04 -8.08
CA THR A 62 0.08 -3.01 -7.64
C THR A 62 0.69 -4.09 -6.73
N VAL A 63 1.89 -4.59 -7.04
CA VAL A 63 2.63 -5.50 -6.13
C VAL A 63 2.93 -4.84 -4.80
N HIS A 64 3.39 -3.59 -4.82
CA HIS A 64 3.62 -2.83 -3.60
C HIS A 64 2.33 -2.63 -2.79
N THR A 65 1.23 -2.25 -3.46
CA THR A 65 -0.08 -2.05 -2.83
C THR A 65 -0.59 -3.31 -2.14
N TYR A 66 -0.38 -4.49 -2.73
CA TYR A 66 -0.73 -5.78 -2.12
C TYR A 66 -0.04 -5.99 -0.76
N TRP A 67 1.22 -5.59 -0.62
CA TRP A 67 1.94 -5.68 0.65
C TRP A 67 1.46 -4.63 1.66
N CYS A 68 1.20 -3.41 1.21
CA CYS A 68 0.71 -2.30 2.05
C CYS A 68 -0.67 -2.55 2.67
N GLN A 69 -1.52 -3.39 2.06
CA GLN A 69 -2.81 -3.76 2.64
C GLN A 69 -2.67 -4.59 3.92
N LEU A 70 -1.54 -5.26 4.10
CA LEU A 70 -1.32 -6.25 5.16
C LEU A 70 -0.23 -5.83 6.16
N LEU A 71 0.69 -4.95 5.75
CA LEU A 71 1.91 -4.63 6.50
C LEU A 71 2.28 -3.15 6.38
N ILE A 72 2.73 -2.56 7.50
CA ILE A 72 3.44 -1.28 7.47
C ILE A 72 4.88 -1.52 7.04
N LEU A 73 5.20 -1.15 5.80
CA LEU A 73 6.57 -1.24 5.31
C LEU A 73 7.53 -0.25 6.01
N PRO A 74 8.77 -0.67 6.34
CA PRO A 74 9.80 0.23 6.84
C PRO A 74 10.18 1.32 5.82
N LYS A 75 10.56 2.51 6.31
CA LYS A 75 10.95 3.66 5.47
C LYS A 75 12.11 3.33 4.52
N LYS A 76 13.04 2.49 4.96
CA LYS A 76 14.17 2.02 4.14
C LYS A 76 13.69 1.30 2.87
N ILE A 77 12.76 0.37 3.05
CA ILE A 77 12.18 -0.43 1.96
C ILE A 77 11.39 0.46 0.99
N ILE A 78 10.62 1.42 1.52
CA ILE A 78 9.91 2.41 0.71
C ILE A 78 10.89 3.17 -0.20
N SER A 79 12.00 3.67 0.37
CA SER A 79 13.05 4.36 -0.39
C SER A 79 13.70 3.46 -1.46
N GLU A 80 13.93 2.18 -1.15
CA GLU A 80 14.44 1.21 -2.12
C GLU A 80 13.46 0.97 -3.28
N ILE A 81 12.16 0.84 -2.99
CA ILE A 81 11.10 0.69 -4.01
C ILE A 81 11.05 1.91 -4.92
N GLU A 82 11.09 3.11 -4.35
CA GLU A 82 11.12 4.37 -5.10
C GLU A 82 12.37 4.45 -5.98
N SER A 83 13.54 4.08 -5.45
CA SER A 83 14.79 4.03 -6.20
C SER A 83 14.71 3.07 -7.40
N VAL A 84 14.20 1.86 -7.17
CA VAL A 84 14.03 0.83 -8.21
C VAL A 84 13.07 1.31 -9.31
N CYS A 85 11.95 1.92 -8.94
CA CYS A 85 10.99 2.46 -9.92
C CYS A 85 11.59 3.64 -10.71
N ARG A 86 12.32 4.55 -10.07
CA ARG A 86 13.02 5.67 -10.73
C ARG A 86 14.09 5.18 -11.70
N ASN A 87 14.88 4.19 -11.30
CA ASN A 87 15.93 3.63 -12.14
C ASN A 87 15.35 2.91 -13.37
N PHE A 88 14.22 2.23 -13.22
CA PHE A 88 13.50 1.67 -14.36
C PHE A 88 12.99 2.76 -15.31
N LEU A 89 12.32 3.78 -14.77
CA LEU A 89 11.72 4.86 -15.56
C LEU A 89 12.74 5.63 -16.41
N TRP A 90 13.91 5.96 -15.85
CA TRP A 90 14.90 6.78 -16.54
C TRP A 90 15.97 5.96 -17.24
N ARG A 91 16.49 4.93 -16.56
CA ARG A 91 17.71 4.22 -16.98
C ARG A 91 17.47 2.80 -17.46
N GLN A 92 16.21 2.41 -17.66
CA GLN A 92 15.83 1.05 -18.07
C GLN A 92 16.42 0.00 -17.13
N GLY A 93 16.42 0.25 -15.82
CA GLY A 93 16.81 -0.76 -14.80
C GLY A 93 18.32 -0.97 -14.62
N ARG A 94 19.16 -0.09 -15.19
CA ARG A 94 20.59 -0.04 -14.87
C ARG A 94 20.80 0.46 -13.43
N SER A 95 21.75 -0.15 -12.72
CA SER A 95 22.01 0.10 -11.29
C SER A 95 22.85 1.35 -11.00
N GLU A 96 23.54 1.90 -12.00
CA GLU A 96 24.43 3.04 -11.83
C GLU A 96 23.66 4.35 -11.96
N GLY A 97 23.53 5.09 -10.86
CA GLY A 97 23.05 6.47 -10.80
C GLY A 97 21.54 6.66 -10.58
N SER A 98 21.19 7.76 -9.90
CA SER A 98 19.81 8.13 -9.55
C SER A 98 19.05 8.72 -10.76
N GLY A 99 17.76 8.42 -10.87
CA GLY A 99 16.87 9.14 -11.79
C GLY A 99 16.77 10.62 -11.44
N SER A 100 16.78 11.50 -12.45
CA SER A 100 16.94 12.96 -12.28
C SER A 100 15.79 13.67 -11.56
N VAL A 101 14.63 13.03 -11.39
CA VAL A 101 13.43 13.66 -10.81
C VAL A 101 13.06 12.99 -9.48
N ALA A 102 12.76 13.82 -8.47
CA ALA A 102 12.30 13.37 -7.17
C ALA A 102 10.97 12.59 -7.29
N TRP A 103 10.86 11.46 -6.56
CA TRP A 103 9.69 10.58 -6.64
C TRP A 103 8.37 11.32 -6.35
N ARG A 104 8.36 12.16 -5.31
CA ARG A 104 7.21 13.02 -4.96
C ARG A 104 6.72 13.89 -6.12
N SER A 105 7.61 14.37 -6.98
CA SER A 105 7.21 15.16 -8.15
C SER A 105 6.50 14.30 -9.20
N LEU A 106 6.90 13.03 -9.34
CA LEU A 106 6.27 12.09 -10.26
C LEU A 106 4.88 11.65 -9.76
N CYS A 107 4.65 11.67 -8.44
CA CYS A 107 3.36 11.34 -7.83
C CYS A 107 2.27 12.41 -8.02
N LYS A 108 2.65 13.64 -8.40
CA LYS A 108 1.68 14.71 -8.65
C LYS A 108 0.71 14.33 -9.78
N PRO A 109 -0.53 14.85 -9.77
CA PRO A 109 -1.46 14.63 -10.88
C PRO A 109 -0.89 15.18 -12.19
N LYS A 110 -1.31 14.59 -13.32
CA LYS A 110 -0.84 15.00 -14.65
C LYS A 110 -1.09 16.48 -14.94
N ALA A 111 -2.20 17.03 -14.44
CA ALA A 111 -2.53 18.45 -14.56
C ALA A 111 -1.49 19.37 -13.85
N ALA A 112 -0.80 18.87 -12.82
CA ALA A 112 0.24 19.59 -12.09
C ALA A 112 1.67 19.23 -12.57
N GLY A 113 1.80 18.65 -13.77
CA GLY A 113 3.10 18.29 -14.36
C GLY A 113 3.73 17.00 -13.82
N GLY A 114 2.99 16.19 -13.05
CA GLY A 114 3.45 14.88 -12.59
C GLY A 114 3.06 13.73 -13.53
N LEU A 115 3.40 12.50 -13.15
CA LEU A 115 3.04 11.28 -13.90
C LEU A 115 1.81 10.56 -13.32
N GLY A 116 1.26 11.05 -12.20
CA GLY A 116 0.13 10.44 -11.52
C GLY A 116 0.46 9.12 -10.84
N PHE A 117 1.70 8.93 -10.39
CA PHE A 117 2.08 7.78 -9.58
C PHE A 117 1.51 7.88 -8.17
N MET A 118 1.19 6.73 -7.55
CA MET A 118 0.83 6.72 -6.14
C MET A 118 2.07 6.96 -5.29
N ASN A 119 1.95 7.82 -4.26
CA ASN A 119 3.02 7.99 -3.28
C ASN A 119 3.07 6.75 -2.38
N THR A 120 4.17 6.00 -2.49
CA THR A 120 4.46 4.76 -1.78
C THR A 120 4.32 4.89 -0.26
N SER A 121 4.72 6.04 0.31
CA SER A 121 4.62 6.29 1.76
C SER A 121 3.17 6.53 2.20
N ASP A 122 2.49 7.44 1.53
CA ASP A 122 1.13 7.86 1.89
C ASP A 122 0.14 6.70 1.67
N TRP A 123 0.38 5.91 0.62
CA TRP A 123 -0.48 4.77 0.28
C TRP A 123 -0.33 3.61 1.25
N ASN A 124 0.85 3.41 1.81
CA ASN A 124 1.08 2.40 2.86
C ASN A 124 0.23 2.69 4.11
N GLU A 125 0.21 3.95 4.53
CA GLU A 125 -0.58 4.41 5.67
C GLU A 125 -2.09 4.32 5.39
N ALA A 126 -2.52 4.79 4.21
CA ALA A 126 -3.92 4.78 3.80
C ALA A 126 -4.49 3.37 3.57
N ALA A 127 -3.73 2.48 2.93
CA ALA A 127 -4.18 1.11 2.62
C ALA A 127 -4.41 0.30 3.90
N LEU A 128 -3.52 0.46 4.87
CA LEU A 128 -3.65 -0.18 6.16
C LEU A 128 -4.89 0.34 6.92
N PHE A 129 -5.08 1.66 6.96
CA PHE A 129 -6.26 2.24 7.61
C PHE A 129 -7.55 1.71 6.98
N LYS A 130 -7.61 1.66 5.65
CA LYS A 130 -8.75 1.10 4.92
C LYS A 130 -9.03 -0.34 5.33
N HIS A 131 -8.01 -1.19 5.40
CA HIS A 131 -8.18 -2.58 5.83
C HIS A 131 -8.78 -2.67 7.24
N TYR A 132 -8.25 -1.92 8.21
CA TYR A 132 -8.77 -1.93 9.57
C TYR A 132 -10.18 -1.33 9.71
N SER A 133 -10.52 -0.32 8.89
CA SER A 133 -11.85 0.29 8.89
C SER A 133 -12.94 -0.66 8.37
N ILE A 134 -12.60 -1.56 7.44
CA ILE A 134 -13.54 -2.55 6.87
C ILE A 134 -13.83 -3.67 7.89
N THR A 135 -12.90 -3.97 8.81
CA THR A 135 -13.05 -5.00 9.84
C THR A 135 -13.81 -4.54 11.10
N GLY A 136 -14.48 -3.38 11.04
CA GLY A 136 -15.67 -3.06 11.84
C GLY A 136 -15.52 -2.75 13.34
N GLU A 137 -14.64 -3.38 14.12
CA GLU A 137 -14.75 -3.33 15.60
C GLU A 137 -13.49 -2.98 16.40
N VAL A 138 -12.38 -2.55 15.77
CA VAL A 138 -11.10 -2.43 16.49
C VAL A 138 -10.41 -1.08 16.33
N ILE A 139 -11.14 -0.01 16.02
CA ILE A 139 -10.54 1.33 15.85
C ILE A 139 -9.85 1.81 17.16
N SER A 140 -10.38 1.47 18.33
CA SER A 140 -9.82 1.90 19.62
C SER A 140 -8.69 1.01 20.16
N ALA A 141 -8.66 -0.28 19.79
CA ALA A 141 -7.64 -1.24 20.23
C ALA A 141 -6.45 -1.29 19.25
N ALA A 142 -6.69 -1.15 17.95
CA ALA A 142 -5.65 -1.05 16.93
C ALA A 142 -4.92 0.30 17.01
N ALA A 143 -5.61 1.42 17.29
CA ALA A 143 -4.96 2.72 17.50
C ALA A 143 -4.04 2.71 18.75
N ARG A 144 -4.42 1.99 19.81
CA ARG A 144 -3.57 1.76 21.00
C ARG A 144 -2.33 0.92 20.64
N ASN A 145 -2.52 -0.23 20.00
CA ASN A 145 -1.41 -1.13 19.64
C ASN A 145 -0.47 -0.54 18.56
N LEU A 146 -1.00 0.21 17.59
CA LEU A 146 -0.17 0.85 16.56
C LEU A 146 0.70 1.96 17.16
N ASN A 147 0.18 2.75 18.11
CA ASN A 147 1.00 3.74 18.82
C ASN A 147 2.08 3.09 19.70
N THR A 148 1.76 1.98 20.38
CA THR A 148 2.72 1.25 21.22
C THR A 148 3.81 0.54 20.42
N ILE A 149 3.51 0.05 19.21
CA ILE A 149 4.47 -0.72 18.39
C ILE A 149 5.22 0.17 17.38
N TYR A 150 4.62 1.28 16.90
CA TYR A 150 5.14 2.04 15.75
C TYR A 150 5.48 3.50 16.03
N GLY A 151 5.10 4.08 17.18
CA GLY A 151 5.63 5.34 17.70
C GLY A 151 5.69 6.50 16.69
N ALA A 152 4.59 6.84 16.03
CA ALA A 152 4.43 8.10 15.29
C ALA A 152 2.96 8.30 14.90
N GLY A 153 2.42 9.49 15.19
CA GLY A 153 1.07 9.89 14.81
C GLY A 153 0.89 9.99 13.29
N PHE A 154 -0.28 9.56 12.83
CA PHE A 154 -0.73 9.62 11.44
C PHE A 154 -0.86 11.08 10.96
N SER A 155 -0.52 11.35 9.70
CA SER A 155 -0.63 12.70 9.12
C SER A 155 -2.10 13.11 8.92
N GLN A 156 -2.46 14.35 9.27
CA GLN A 156 -3.84 14.87 9.13
C GLN A 156 -4.36 14.84 7.69
N GLU A 157 -3.47 14.95 6.70
CA GLU A 157 -3.81 14.86 5.28
C GLU A 157 -4.31 13.45 4.91
N VAL A 158 -3.72 12.41 5.51
CA VAL A 158 -4.13 11.01 5.29
C VAL A 158 -5.51 10.76 5.91
N LEU A 159 -5.75 11.28 7.12
CA LEU A 159 -7.07 11.21 7.75
C LEU A 159 -8.15 11.89 6.90
N GLN A 160 -7.82 13.00 6.23
CA GLN A 160 -8.76 13.71 5.39
C GLN A 160 -9.06 12.97 4.07
N GLN A 161 -8.04 12.43 3.39
CA GLN A 161 -8.24 11.63 2.18
C GLN A 161 -9.01 10.33 2.44
N VAL A 162 -8.83 9.76 3.62
CA VAL A 162 -9.54 8.56 4.06
C VAL A 162 -10.98 8.87 4.45
N LYS A 163 -11.23 9.98 5.16
CA LYS A 163 -12.59 10.44 5.49
C LYS A 163 -13.40 10.70 4.23
N THR A 164 -12.84 11.40 3.24
CA THR A 164 -13.54 11.65 1.96
C THR A 164 -13.79 10.36 1.17
N TRP A 165 -12.87 9.39 1.23
CA TRP A 165 -13.06 8.09 0.60
C TRP A 165 -14.12 7.22 1.31
N LEU A 166 -14.19 7.27 2.65
CA LEU A 166 -15.23 6.60 3.44
C LEU A 166 -16.60 7.26 3.27
N ASP A 167 -16.67 8.60 3.28
CA ASP A 167 -17.90 9.36 3.02
C ASP A 167 -18.46 9.04 1.63
N TRP A 168 -17.59 8.97 0.60
CA TRP A 168 -17.98 8.57 -0.75
C TRP A 168 -18.52 7.13 -0.81
N ARG A 169 -18.03 6.24 0.06
CA ARG A 169 -18.50 4.85 0.14
C ARG A 169 -19.80 4.69 0.92
N VAL A 170 -20.05 5.52 1.93
CA VAL A 170 -21.30 5.58 2.70
C VAL A 170 -22.43 6.26 1.90
N THR A 171 -22.09 7.22 1.03
CA THR A 171 -23.03 7.87 0.12
C THR A 171 -23.34 7.06 -1.16
N SER A 172 -22.58 6.00 -1.45
CA SER A 172 -22.93 5.04 -2.49
C SER A 172 -24.25 4.34 -2.13
N SER A 173 -25.24 4.53 -3.00
CA SER A 173 -26.69 4.34 -2.82
C SER A 173 -27.14 3.01 -2.20
N SER A 174 -26.28 2.00 -2.16
CA SER A 174 -26.58 0.66 -1.67
C SER A 174 -26.66 0.56 -0.13
N LEU A 175 -25.98 1.43 0.63
CA LEU A 175 -25.99 1.38 2.10
C LEU A 175 -27.03 2.30 2.75
N GLN A 176 -27.47 3.38 2.08
CA GLN A 176 -28.60 4.17 2.56
C GLN A 176 -29.90 3.35 2.62
N ALA A 177 -30.07 2.35 1.74
CA ALA A 177 -31.22 1.46 1.76
C ALA A 177 -31.23 0.52 2.98
N ILE A 178 -30.06 0.20 3.55
CA ILE A 178 -29.91 -0.67 4.73
C ILE A 178 -30.09 0.16 6.01
N VAL A 179 -29.52 1.36 6.08
CA VAL A 179 -29.72 2.30 7.21
C VAL A 179 -31.19 2.72 7.34
N ARG A 180 -31.86 3.05 6.22
CA ARG A 180 -33.32 3.34 6.21
C ARG A 180 -34.22 2.14 6.53
N ARG A 181 -33.68 0.91 6.53
CA ARG A 181 -34.39 -0.30 7.00
C ARG A 181 -34.21 -0.50 8.51
N VAL A 182 -33.05 -0.13 9.05
CA VAL A 182 -32.78 -0.18 10.50
C VAL A 182 -33.55 0.91 11.25
N ASP A 183 -33.63 2.13 10.71
CA ASP A 183 -34.36 3.24 11.36
C ASP A 183 -35.89 3.06 11.36
N ARG A 184 -36.45 2.25 10.45
CA ARG A 184 -37.89 1.93 10.42
C ARG A 184 -38.30 0.82 11.40
N GLY A 185 -37.35 0.13 12.02
CA GLY A 185 -37.63 -0.91 13.02
C GLY A 185 -37.70 -0.40 14.46
N ASN A 186 -37.49 0.91 14.69
CA ASN A 186 -37.29 1.45 16.04
C ASN A 186 -38.13 2.69 16.32
N THR A 187 -39.39 2.70 15.88
CA THR A 187 -40.40 3.64 16.42
C THR A 187 -41.07 2.99 17.63
N PRO A 188 -40.84 3.50 18.85
CA PRO A 188 -41.54 3.01 20.03
C PRO A 188 -43.02 3.43 19.95
N SER A 189 -43.92 2.45 20.09
CA SER A 189 -45.33 2.65 20.48
C SER A 189 -45.43 2.67 21.99
#